data_AF-W2TSD0-F1
#
_entry.id   AF-W2TSD0-F1
#
_cell.length_a   1.000
_cell.length_b   1.000
_cell.length_c   1.000
_cell.angle_alpha   90.00
_cell.angle_beta   90.00
_cell.angle_gamma   90.00
#
_symmetry.space_group_name_H-M   'P 1'
#
loop_
_entity.id
_entity.type
_entity.pdbx_description
1 polymer ?
#
loop_
_entity_poly.entity_id
_entity_poly.type
_entity_poly.pdbx_seq_one_letter_code
_entity_poly.pdbx_strand_id
1 'polypeptide(L)'
;MVDSEVVLKAEDIAHVLRDCIALLPGSRDRNGRAIIIFPPKEQQLNPDNIRNILRYLHTVTADEARELGFTVIIDMRGKHAYNNVRPILKAINHLCETTTGLSIMILVIKPDKFWEKQKANILLGSWTFEVKIKS
;
A
#
# COMPACT_ATOMS: atom_id res chain seq x y z
N MET A 1 12.18 13.93 22.64
CA MET A 1 10.78 13.61 22.93
C MET A 1 10.34 12.65 21.84
N VAL A 2 10.31 11.36 22.15
CA VAL A 2 9.90 10.33 21.18
C VAL A 2 8.39 10.51 21.04
N ASP A 3 7.92 10.90 19.86
CA ASP A 3 6.48 10.87 19.57
C ASP A 3 6.00 9.46 19.90
N SER A 4 5.16 9.36 20.93
CA SER A 4 4.51 8.10 21.25
C SER A 4 3.68 7.76 20.02
N GLU A 5 4.05 6.68 19.33
CA GLU A 5 3.37 6.24 18.11
C GLU A 5 1.89 6.06 18.43
N VAL A 6 1.05 7.01 17.98
CA VAL A 6 -0.38 6.96 18.24
C VAL A 6 -0.92 5.74 17.51
N VAL A 7 -1.19 4.68 18.29
CA VAL A 7 -1.81 3.44 17.82
C VAL A 7 -3.23 3.76 17.39
N LEU A 8 -3.50 3.69 16.08
CA LEU A 8 -4.86 3.83 15.56
C LEU A 8 -5.68 2.61 15.99
N LYS A 9 -6.83 2.84 16.62
CA LYS A 9 -7.76 1.75 16.93
C LYS A 9 -8.67 1.48 15.74
N ALA A 10 -9.20 0.26 15.68
CA ALA A 10 -10.16 -0.12 14.66
C ALA A 10 -11.41 0.79 14.66
N GLU A 11 -11.86 1.23 15.83
CA GLU A 11 -13.01 2.13 16.00
C GLU A 11 -12.80 3.48 15.32
N ASP A 12 -11.58 4.03 15.36
CA ASP A 12 -11.23 5.33 14.79
C ASP A 12 -11.33 5.33 13.26
N ILE A 13 -11.11 4.17 12.63
CA ILE A 13 -11.06 4.02 11.17
C ILE A 13 -12.07 3.00 10.63
N ALA A 14 -13.13 2.70 11.39
CA ALA A 14 -14.11 1.67 11.03
C ALA A 14 -14.79 1.91 9.68
N HIS A 15 -14.93 3.17 9.25
CA HIS A 15 -15.43 3.51 7.91
C HIS A 15 -14.42 3.10 6.82
N VAL A 16 -13.13 3.38 7.02
CA VAL A 16 -12.06 3.00 6.09
C VAL A 16 -11.93 1.47 5.97
N LEU A 17 -12.02 0.77 7.09
CA LEU A 17 -11.96 -0.70 7.13
C LEU A 17 -13.12 -1.32 6.35
N ARG A 18 -14.34 -0.79 6.50
CA ARG A 18 -15.52 -1.26 5.77
C ARG A 18 -15.42 -1.01 4.26
N ASP A 19 -14.75 0.05 3.85
CA ASP A 19 -14.53 0.37 2.44
C ASP A 19 -13.54 -0.60 1.76
N CYS A 20 -12.84 -1.45 2.52
CA CYS A 20 -11.87 -2.42 2.00
C CYS A 20 -10.86 -1.78 1.03
N ILE A 21 -10.27 -0.65 1.43
CA ILE A 21 -9.26 0.06 0.63
C ILE A 21 -7.97 -0.76 0.51
N ALA A 22 -7.56 -1.39 1.61
CA ALA A 22 -6.44 -2.32 1.67
C ALA A 22 -6.74 -3.45 2.64
N LEU A 23 -6.12 -4.61 2.41
CA LEU A 23 -6.34 -5.85 3.14
C LEU A 23 -5.01 -6.43 3.61
N LEU A 24 -4.99 -7.02 4.81
CA LEU A 24 -3.89 -7.82 5.36
C LEU A 24 -4.35 -9.28 5.52
N PRO A 25 -4.28 -10.11 4.46
CA PRO A 25 -4.81 -11.48 4.47
C PRO A 25 -4.07 -12.48 5.38
N GLY A 26 -3.01 -12.06 6.07
CA GLY A 26 -2.18 -12.93 6.91
C GLY A 26 -1.14 -13.77 6.14
N SER A 27 -1.12 -13.72 4.81
CA SER A 27 -0.12 -14.38 3.99
C SER A 27 1.26 -13.70 4.03
N ARG A 28 2.28 -14.43 3.58
CA ARG A 28 3.67 -13.99 3.50
C ARG A 28 4.25 -14.21 2.10
N ASP A 29 5.18 -13.34 1.69
CA ASP A 29 6.00 -13.58 0.49
C ASP A 29 7.08 -14.65 0.78
N ARG A 30 7.90 -14.97 -0.24
CA ARG A 30 8.99 -15.96 -0.10
C ARG A 30 10.11 -15.52 0.86
N ASN A 31 10.17 -14.24 1.20
CA ASN A 31 11.14 -13.67 2.14
C ASN A 31 10.52 -13.47 3.53
N GLY A 32 9.29 -13.95 3.77
CA GLY A 32 8.59 -13.80 5.04
C GLY A 32 7.93 -12.44 5.25
N ARG A 33 7.92 -11.53 4.25
CA ARG A 33 7.26 -10.22 4.35
C ARG A 33 5.75 -10.38 4.40
N ALA A 34 5.08 -9.56 5.21
CA ALA A 34 3.63 -9.52 5.23
C ALA A 34 3.07 -8.99 3.90
N ILE A 35 1.97 -9.56 3.42
CA ILE A 35 1.33 -9.12 2.18
C ILE A 35 0.20 -8.13 2.49
N ILE A 36 0.24 -6.94 1.87
CA ILE A 36 -0.88 -5.98 1.84
C ILE A 36 -1.46 -5.96 0.42
N ILE A 37 -2.78 -5.99 0.29
CA ILE A 37 -3.46 -5.98 -1.01
C ILE A 37 -4.34 -4.74 -1.11
N PHE A 38 -4.11 -3.91 -2.13
CA PHE A 38 -5.05 -2.90 -2.63
C PHE A 38 -5.87 -3.52 -3.76
N PRO A 39 -7.13 -3.92 -3.51
CA PRO A 39 -8.01 -4.43 -4.56
C PRO A 39 -8.35 -3.33 -5.58
N PRO A 40 -8.88 -3.69 -6.75
CA PRO A 40 -9.27 -2.70 -7.75
C PRO A 40 -10.40 -1.82 -7.21
N LYS A 41 -10.21 -0.50 -7.33
CA LYS A 41 -11.20 0.52 -6.94
C LYS A 41 -11.44 1.46 -8.10
N GLU A 42 -12.67 1.51 -8.58
CA GLU A 42 -13.04 2.40 -9.69
C GLU A 42 -13.14 3.86 -9.25
N GLN A 43 -13.55 4.07 -8.01
CA GLN A 43 -13.67 5.38 -7.39
C GLN A 43 -12.30 5.88 -6.93
N GLN A 44 -12.10 7.20 -7.02
CA GLN A 44 -10.89 7.82 -6.50
C GLN A 44 -10.87 7.71 -4.98
N LEU A 45 -9.77 7.16 -4.45
CA LEU A 45 -9.59 6.98 -3.02
C LEU A 45 -9.19 8.29 -2.34
N ASN A 46 -9.74 8.54 -1.15
CA ASN A 46 -9.30 9.64 -0.30
C ASN A 46 -7.86 9.37 0.19
N PRO A 47 -6.88 10.26 -0.08
CA PRO A 47 -5.50 10.08 0.36
C PRO A 47 -5.32 9.88 1.87
N ASP A 48 -6.19 10.47 2.70
CA ASP A 48 -6.12 10.35 4.15
C ASP A 48 -6.54 8.94 4.59
N ASN A 49 -7.57 8.39 3.94
CA ASN A 49 -8.02 7.02 4.19
C ASN A 49 -6.93 6.00 3.79
N ILE A 50 -6.19 6.25 2.70
CA ILE A 50 -5.05 5.42 2.30
C ILE A 50 -3.95 5.45 3.37
N ARG A 51 -3.60 6.64 3.90
CA ARG A 51 -2.58 6.76 4.95
C ARG A 51 -3.04 6.08 6.24
N ASN A 52 -4.28 6.28 6.64
CA ASN A 52 -4.84 5.71 7.87
C ASN A 52 -4.90 4.19 7.82
N ILE A 53 -5.33 3.59 6.70
CA ILE A 53 -5.33 2.13 6.58
C ILE A 53 -3.91 1.56 6.58
N LEU A 54 -2.95 2.19 5.88
CA LEU A 54 -1.56 1.74 5.88
C LEU A 54 -0.93 1.78 7.27
N ARG A 55 -1.15 2.88 8.02
CA ARG A 55 -0.70 3.01 9.41
C ARG A 55 -1.33 1.94 10.29
N TYR A 56 -2.65 1.77 10.22
CA TYR A 56 -3.34 0.74 11.00
C TYR A 56 -2.83 -0.67 10.69
N LEU A 57 -2.71 -1.04 9.41
CA LEU A 57 -2.19 -2.35 9.00
C LEU A 57 -0.74 -2.56 9.45
N HIS A 58 0.09 -1.52 9.41
CA HIS A 58 1.43 -1.55 9.99
C HIS A 58 1.37 -1.86 11.50
N THR A 59 0.55 -1.15 12.27
CA THR A 59 0.49 -1.31 13.73
C THR A 59 -0.07 -2.66 14.19
N VAL A 60 -1.01 -3.24 13.44
CA VAL A 60 -1.60 -4.56 13.79
C VAL A 60 -0.82 -5.75 13.25
N THR A 61 0.20 -5.52 12.41
CA THR A 61 1.07 -6.60 11.92
C THR A 61 2.04 -7.02 13.03
N ALA A 62 2.14 -8.32 13.28
CA ALA A 62 3.08 -8.89 14.25
C ALA A 62 4.52 -8.43 13.99
N ASP A 63 5.26 -8.15 15.07
CA ASP A 63 6.58 -7.53 15.04
C ASP A 63 7.55 -8.30 14.14
N GLU A 64 7.57 -9.63 14.23
CA GLU A 64 8.51 -10.48 13.47
C GLU A 64 8.29 -10.35 11.95
N ALA A 65 7.04 -10.12 11.52
CA ALA A 65 6.73 -9.92 10.11
C ALA A 65 6.90 -8.45 9.68
N ARG A 66 6.65 -7.51 10.60
CA ARG A 66 6.80 -6.08 10.39
C ARG A 66 8.27 -5.69 10.20
N GLU A 67 9.18 -6.33 10.93
CA GLU A 67 10.64 -6.19 10.77
C GLU A 67 11.14 -6.63 9.38
N LEU A 68 10.55 -7.68 8.81
CA LEU A 68 10.84 -8.12 7.44
C LEU A 68 10.26 -7.16 6.38
N GLY A 69 9.27 -6.37 6.78
CA GLY A 69 8.56 -5.40 5.95
C GLY A 69 7.39 -5.99 5.19
N PHE A 70 7.01 -5.34 4.08
CA PHE A 70 5.79 -5.67 3.36
C PHE A 70 6.00 -5.87 1.86
N THR A 71 5.27 -6.82 1.29
CA THR A 71 4.97 -6.85 -0.13
C THR A 71 3.58 -6.26 -0.34
N VAL A 72 3.50 -5.16 -1.10
CA VAL A 72 2.24 -4.50 -1.40
C VAL A 72 1.82 -4.83 -2.82
N ILE A 73 0.66 -5.46 -2.96
CA ILE A 73 0.02 -5.76 -4.24
C ILE A 73 -1.00 -4.67 -4.54
N ILE A 74 -0.89 -4.03 -5.70
CA ILE A 74 -1.84 -3.03 -6.18
C ILE A 74 -2.50 -3.55 -7.44
N ASP A 75 -3.76 -3.97 -7.33
CA ASP A 75 -4.52 -4.45 -8.48
C ASP A 75 -5.21 -3.28 -9.19
N MET A 76 -4.74 -2.96 -10.40
CA MET A 76 -5.31 -1.90 -11.23
C MET A 76 -6.08 -2.43 -12.44
N ARG A 77 -6.48 -3.71 -12.45
CA ARG A 77 -7.26 -4.30 -13.56
C ARG A 77 -8.69 -3.79 -13.66
N GLY A 78 -9.22 -3.17 -12.60
CA GLY A 78 -10.53 -2.53 -12.59
C GLY A 78 -10.59 -1.26 -13.44
N LYS A 79 -11.78 -0.90 -13.91
CA LYS A 79 -12.00 0.33 -14.67
C LYS A 79 -11.56 1.53 -13.83
N HIS A 80 -10.72 2.40 -14.39
CA HIS A 80 -10.15 3.58 -13.71
C HIS A 80 -9.29 3.30 -12.44
N ALA A 81 -9.02 2.05 -12.07
CA ALA A 81 -8.25 1.72 -10.87
C ALA A 81 -6.80 2.24 -10.93
N TYR A 82 -6.25 2.41 -12.14
CA TYR A 82 -4.92 3.01 -12.35
C TYR A 82 -4.81 4.44 -11.78
N ASN A 83 -5.91 5.18 -11.64
CA ASN A 83 -5.91 6.53 -11.06
C ASN A 83 -5.47 6.53 -9.59
N ASN A 84 -5.67 5.40 -8.89
CA ASN A 84 -5.36 5.27 -7.46
C ASN A 84 -3.91 4.83 -7.20
N VAL A 85 -3.20 4.31 -8.20
CA VAL A 85 -1.84 3.77 -8.01
C VAL A 85 -0.90 4.85 -7.47
N ARG A 86 -0.85 6.04 -8.09
CA ARG A 86 0.06 7.10 -7.66
C ARG A 86 -0.25 7.64 -6.26
N PRO A 87 -1.52 7.91 -5.87
CA PRO A 87 -1.88 8.19 -4.49
C PRO A 87 -1.42 7.10 -3.50
N ILE A 88 -1.58 5.83 -3.84
CA ILE A 88 -1.14 4.70 -3.01
C ILE A 88 0.38 4.71 -2.85
N LEU A 89 1.14 4.86 -3.94
CA LEU A 89 2.61 4.92 -3.89
C LEU A 89 3.12 6.08 -3.03
N LYS A 90 2.48 7.26 -3.14
CA LYS A 90 2.80 8.41 -2.28
C LYS A 90 2.56 8.12 -0.80
N ALA A 91 1.44 7.49 -0.46
CA ALA A 91 1.11 7.15 0.92
C ALA A 91 2.08 6.09 1.50
N ILE A 92 2.47 5.10 0.69
CA ILE A 92 3.48 4.10 1.08
C ILE A 92 4.84 4.77 1.27
N ASN A 93 5.24 5.67 0.37
CA ASN A 93 6.52 6.37 0.49
C ASN A 93 6.58 7.22 1.77
N HIS A 94 5.48 7.90 2.10
CA HIS A 94 5.36 8.61 3.37
C HIS A 94 5.47 7.69 4.59
N LEU A 95 4.89 6.47 4.53
CA LEU A 95 5.05 5.48 5.59
C LEU A 95 6.52 5.07 5.74
N CYS A 96 7.24 4.83 4.64
CA CYS A 96 8.68 4.52 4.68
C CYS A 96 9.51 5.67 5.24
N GLU A 97 9.20 6.92 4.89
CA GLU A 97 9.91 8.10 5.40
C GLU A 97 9.72 8.31 6.91
N THR A 98 8.55 7.93 7.43
CA THR A 98 8.18 8.07 8.84
C THR A 98 8.49 6.82 9.68
N THR A 99 8.84 5.70 9.04
CA THR A 99 9.13 4.42 9.69
C THR A 99 10.55 3.96 9.33
N THR A 100 11.47 4.07 10.28
CA THR A 100 12.88 3.69 10.05
C THR A 100 13.03 2.22 9.71
N GLY A 101 13.78 1.91 8.64
CA GLY A 101 14.13 0.53 8.28
C GLY A 101 13.04 -0.27 7.56
N LEU A 102 11.89 0.34 7.24
CA LEU A 102 10.77 -0.35 6.62
C LEU A 102 11.10 -0.81 5.18
N SER A 103 11.19 -2.12 4.98
CA SER A 103 11.41 -2.73 3.67
C SER A 103 10.08 -2.89 2.92
N ILE A 104 9.95 -2.28 1.73
CA ILE A 104 8.74 -2.41 0.91
C ILE A 104 9.08 -2.93 -0.49
N MET A 105 8.28 -3.88 -0.96
CA MET A 105 8.25 -4.33 -2.36
C MET A 105 6.88 -4.04 -2.96
N ILE A 106 6.82 -3.33 -4.08
CA ILE A 106 5.55 -3.06 -4.77
C ILE A 106 5.38 -4.00 -5.97
N LEU A 107 4.21 -4.63 -6.04
CA LEU A 107 3.73 -5.42 -7.17
C LEU A 107 2.45 -4.79 -7.73
N VAL A 108 2.52 -4.16 -8.90
CA VAL A 108 1.34 -3.60 -9.57
C VAL A 108 0.82 -4.60 -10.60
N ILE A 109 -0.42 -5.07 -10.43
CA ILE A 109 -1.09 -5.95 -11.40
C ILE A 109 -1.84 -5.07 -12.40
N LYS A 110 -1.45 -5.14 -13.67
CA LYS A 110 -2.02 -4.33 -14.75
C LYS A 110 -3.03 -5.12 -15.60
N PRO A 111 -4.00 -4.46 -16.27
CA PRO A 111 -4.71 -5.11 -17.37
C PRO A 111 -3.76 -5.40 -18.53
N ASP A 112 -4.14 -6.34 -19.41
CA ASP A 112 -3.34 -6.70 -20.59
C ASP A 112 -3.08 -5.48 -21.48
N LYS A 113 -4.14 -4.72 -21.75
CA LYS A 113 -4.12 -3.47 -22.50
C LYS A 113 -3.79 -2.30 -21.58
N PHE A 114 -2.51 -2.16 -21.26
CA PHE A 114 -1.97 -1.07 -20.44
C PHE A 114 -1.17 -0.09 -21.29
N TRP A 115 -1.54 1.19 -21.25
CA TRP A 115 -0.86 2.22 -22.02
C TRP A 115 0.47 2.63 -21.38
N GLU A 116 1.53 2.78 -22.19
CA GLU A 116 2.86 3.19 -21.74
C GLU A 116 2.86 4.55 -21.00
N LYS A 117 1.95 5.46 -21.33
CA LYS A 117 1.76 6.72 -20.60
C LYS A 117 1.44 6.50 -19.12
N GLN A 118 0.65 5.48 -18.80
CA GLN A 118 0.31 5.13 -17.41
C GLN A 118 1.52 4.50 -16.71
N LYS A 119 2.29 3.66 -17.40
CA LYS A 119 3.55 3.09 -16.90
C LYS A 119 4.55 4.19 -16.51
N ALA A 120 4.78 5.14 -17.42
CA ALA A 120 5.67 6.26 -17.19
C ALA A 120 5.21 7.08 -15.99
N ASN A 121 3.90 7.32 -15.84
CA ASN A 121 3.35 8.07 -14.69
C ASN A 121 3.62 7.38 -13.34
N ILE A 122 3.53 6.05 -13.29
CA ILE A 122 3.84 5.25 -12.10
C ILE A 122 5.34 5.33 -11.74
N LEU A 123 6.20 5.27 -12.76
CA LEU A 123 7.66 5.32 -12.59
C LEU A 123 8.19 6.76 -12.39
N LEU A 124 7.39 7.77 -12.71
CA LEU A 124 7.66 9.19 -12.45
C LEU A 124 7.49 9.49 -10.95
N GLY A 125 8.49 9.09 -10.17
CA GLY A 125 8.64 9.41 -8.75
C GLY A 125 9.96 8.87 -8.21
N SER A 126 10.60 9.63 -7.32
CA SER A 126 11.75 9.16 -6.56
C SER A 126 11.23 8.37 -5.36
N TRP A 127 10.93 7.09 -5.57
CA TRP A 127 10.43 6.20 -4.52
C TRP A 127 11.60 5.60 -3.72
N THR A 128 11.38 5.41 -2.42
CA THR A 128 12.33 4.71 -1.53
C THR A 128 12.31 3.18 -1.68
N PHE A 129 11.47 2.65 -2.59
CA PHE A 129 11.23 1.22 -2.79
C PHE A 129 11.19 0.83 -4.27
N GLU A 130 11.35 -0.48 -4.53
CA GLU A 130 11.27 -1.05 -5.88
C GLU A 130 9.80 -1.25 -6.31
N VAL A 131 9.48 -0.89 -7.56
CA VAL A 131 8.16 -1.11 -8.17
C VAL A 131 8.27 -2.08 -9.34
N LYS A 132 7.56 -3.22 -9.25
CA LYS A 132 7.43 -4.19 -10.35
C LYS A 132 6.01 -4.22 -10.88
N ILE A 133 5.87 -4.09 -12.19
CA ILE A 133 4.59 -4.17 -12.88
C ILE A 133 4.46 -5.57 -13.50
N LYS A 134 3.34 -6.25 -13.25
CA LYS A 134 3.05 -7.63 -13.69
C LYS A 134 1.68 -7.68 -14.39
N SER A 135 1.58 -8.49 -15.44
CA SER A 135 0.33 -8.86 -16.11
C SER A 135 -0.35 -10.01 -15.36
#